data_AF-A0A836X3W5-F1
#
_entry.id   AF-A0A836X3W5-F1
#
_cell.length_a   1.000
_cell.length_b   1.000
_cell.length_c   1.000
_cell.angle_alpha   90.00
_cell.angle_beta   90.00
_cell.angle_gamma   90.00
#
_symmetry.space_group_name_H-M   'P 1'
#
loop_
_entity.id
_entity.type
_entity.pdbx_description
1 polymer ?
#
loop_
_entity_poly.entity_id
_entity_poly.type
_entity_poly.pdbx_seq_one_letter_code
_entity_poly.pdbx_strand_id
1 'polypeptide(L)'
;MVAITLPDGSERTFDGPVTGAELAADIGPGLAKAALAVRINGELKDLSGSIEADSEVSIITSKDEDALELLRHDCAHVMAEAVKELFPETQVTIGPNIENGFFYDFSRSKPFVPEDLEKIEVRMHEIVKRDEDISREVRDRSEAIEYFKSQGEHYKAEIIEGIPGDEEVSLYRQGDFIDLCRGPHLPSTGKLGKAFKLTKLAGAYWRGDSKNEMLQRIYGTCWADKKQLKAYLHMVEEAEKRDHRRLGREMGLFHLQDVAAGSVFWHPKGWTLYRTLRNYMRARLEKAGYREVNTPQMVDRMLWEASGHWEKFRENMFTTEVEDTVLALKPMNCPCHVQIFKQGITSYRDLPIRMAEFGSCHRNEPSGALHGLMRVRAFVQDDAHIFCTEDQITSETQAFCTLLLSVYKDLGFEDVVVQFSDRPEVRAGTDETWDKAEQALRDATAQTGLET
;
A
#
# COMPACT_ATOMS: atom_id res chain seq x y z
N MET A 1 33.58 31.19 -1.23
CA MET A 1 32.84 31.48 0.02
C MET A 1 31.44 30.95 -0.17
N VAL A 2 30.98 30.08 0.73
CA VAL A 2 29.65 29.48 0.75
C VAL A 2 29.02 29.82 2.10
N ALA A 3 27.81 30.38 2.09
CA ALA A 3 27.03 30.69 3.29
C ALA A 3 25.96 29.61 3.52
N ILE A 4 26.02 28.97 4.68
CA ILE A 4 25.10 27.90 5.07
C ILE A 4 24.20 28.40 6.19
N THR A 5 22.89 28.40 5.93
CA THR A 5 21.87 28.77 6.91
C THR A 5 21.36 27.53 7.64
N LEU A 6 21.47 27.52 8.97
CA LEU A 6 21.02 26.43 9.83
C LEU A 6 19.56 26.63 10.28
N PRO A 7 18.88 25.58 10.80
CA PRO A 7 17.46 25.66 11.18
C PRO A 7 17.13 26.67 12.28
N ASP A 8 18.12 27.07 13.08
CA ASP A 8 17.99 28.10 14.12
C ASP A 8 18.15 29.53 13.57
N GLY A 9 18.32 29.67 12.25
CA GLY A 9 18.57 30.93 11.56
C GLY A 9 20.00 31.44 11.68
N SER A 10 20.91 30.68 12.29
CA SER A 10 22.33 31.03 12.31
C SER A 10 23.01 30.70 10.99
N GLU A 11 24.02 31.50 10.63
CA GLU A 11 24.81 31.30 9.41
C GLU A 11 26.22 30.81 9.74
N ARG A 12 26.73 29.93 8.88
CA ARG A 12 28.12 29.45 8.87
C ARG A 12 28.73 29.72 7.51
N THR A 13 29.91 30.32 7.48
CA THR A 13 30.61 30.65 6.24
C THR A 13 31.86 29.80 6.06
N PHE A 14 32.03 29.26 4.86
CA PHE A 14 33.17 28.44 4.48
C PHE A 14 33.87 29.04 3.27
N ASP A 15 35.20 28.93 3.19
CA ASP A 15 35.98 29.57 2.11
C ASP A 15 35.75 28.93 0.73
N GLY A 16 35.27 27.69 0.69
CA GLY A 16 34.93 26.93 -0.52
C GLY A 16 33.81 25.91 -0.28
N PRO A 17 33.60 24.98 -1.23
CA PRO A 17 32.65 23.88 -1.05
C PRO A 17 32.96 23.06 0.20
N VAL A 18 31.91 22.65 0.90
CA VAL A 18 32.01 21.88 2.15
C VAL A 18 31.01 20.74 2.11
N THR A 19 31.33 19.61 2.74
CA THR A 19 30.43 18.46 2.85
C THR A 19 29.52 18.57 4.07
N GLY A 20 28.40 17.83 4.06
CA GLY A 20 27.56 17.67 5.25
C GLY A 20 28.35 17.13 6.46
N ALA A 21 29.33 16.26 6.24
CA ALA A 21 30.20 15.70 7.28
C ALA A 21 31.08 16.78 7.93
N GLU A 22 31.71 17.63 7.13
CA GLU A 22 32.54 18.74 7.60
C GLU A 22 31.71 19.79 8.32
N LEU A 23 30.52 20.12 7.81
CA LEU A 23 29.57 21.00 8.48
C LEU A 23 29.16 20.46 9.86
N ALA A 24 28.83 19.16 9.94
CA ALA A 24 28.47 18.53 11.21
C ALA A 24 29.64 18.54 12.21
N ALA A 25 30.88 18.38 11.74
CA ALA A 25 32.10 18.46 12.55
C ALA A 25 32.37 19.88 13.06
N ASP A 26 32.16 20.90 12.22
CA ASP A 26 32.29 22.32 12.60
C ASP A 26 31.28 22.70 13.69
N ILE A 27 30.03 22.25 13.56
CA ILE A 27 28.98 22.52 14.57
C ILE A 27 29.33 21.84 15.91
N GLY A 28 29.82 20.60 15.86
CA GLY A 28 30.42 19.98 17.03
C GLY A 28 30.55 18.45 16.96
N PRO A 29 31.47 17.87 17.76
CA PRO A 29 31.83 16.45 17.67
C PRO A 29 30.67 15.50 18.01
N GLY A 30 29.72 15.94 18.84
CA GLY A 30 28.52 15.17 19.16
C GLY A 30 27.58 15.04 17.96
N LEU A 31 27.40 16.13 17.20
CA LEU A 31 26.55 16.14 16.01
C LEU A 31 27.21 15.36 14.88
N ALA A 32 28.51 15.56 14.62
CA ALA A 32 29.26 14.76 13.65
C ALA A 32 29.13 13.25 13.88
N LYS A 33 29.14 12.82 15.15
CA LYS A 33 28.93 11.42 15.51
C LYS A 33 27.49 10.96 15.28
N ALA A 34 26.50 11.83 15.44
CA ALA A 34 25.08 11.50 15.29
C ALA A 34 24.55 11.66 13.86
N ALA A 35 25.29 12.36 12.98
CA ALA A 35 24.90 12.65 11.61
C ALA A 35 24.78 11.37 10.78
N LEU A 36 23.68 11.29 10.03
CA LEU A 36 23.35 10.19 9.12
C LEU A 36 23.29 10.67 7.66
N ALA A 37 22.71 11.85 7.44
CA ALA A 37 22.57 12.47 6.12
C ALA A 37 22.51 13.99 6.26
N VAL A 38 22.44 14.70 5.14
CA VAL A 38 22.29 16.15 5.10
C VAL A 38 21.11 16.51 4.21
N ARG A 39 20.26 17.43 4.65
CA ARG A 39 19.21 18.01 3.81
C ARG A 39 19.67 19.38 3.35
N ILE A 40 19.72 19.59 2.04
CA ILE A 40 20.20 20.82 1.38
C ILE A 40 19.04 21.37 0.56
N ASN A 41 18.54 22.56 0.90
CA ASN A 41 17.40 23.22 0.24
C ASN A 41 16.16 22.32 0.12
N GLY A 42 15.89 21.53 1.17
CA GLY A 42 14.76 20.59 1.22
C GLY A 42 15.05 19.19 0.66
N GLU A 43 16.16 18.98 -0.05
CA GLU A 43 16.50 17.69 -0.66
C GLU A 43 17.47 16.90 0.25
N LEU A 44 17.15 15.63 0.54
CA LEU A 44 17.99 14.76 1.34
C LEU A 44 19.15 14.19 0.50
N LYS A 45 20.39 14.33 0.98
CA LYS A 45 21.61 13.89 0.32
C LYS A 45 22.54 13.16 1.29
N ASP A 46 23.48 12.40 0.74
CA ASP A 46 24.52 11.73 1.51
C ASP A 46 25.32 12.73 2.34
N LEU A 47 25.83 12.31 3.48
CA LEU A 47 26.64 13.18 4.33
C LEU A 47 27.95 13.63 3.63
N SER A 48 28.41 12.88 2.63
CA SER A 48 29.52 13.24 1.73
C SER A 48 29.13 14.20 0.60
N GLY A 49 27.85 14.56 0.47
CA GLY A 49 27.36 15.48 -0.55
C GLY A 49 27.99 16.87 -0.41
N SER A 50 28.49 17.40 -1.53
CA SER A 50 29.12 18.72 -1.61
C SER A 50 28.08 19.84 -1.58
N ILE A 51 28.33 20.87 -0.76
CA ILE A 51 27.55 22.10 -0.67
C ILE A 51 28.37 23.19 -1.36
N GLU A 52 28.04 23.49 -2.61
CA GLU A 52 28.84 24.35 -3.49
C GLU A 52 28.37 25.81 -3.55
N ALA A 53 27.13 26.05 -3.11
CA ALA A 53 26.48 27.35 -3.16
C ALA A 53 25.69 27.61 -1.88
N ASP A 54 25.37 28.88 -1.65
CA ASP A 54 24.61 29.31 -0.47
C ASP A 54 23.30 28.52 -0.37
N SER A 55 23.07 27.91 0.78
CA SER A 55 22.01 26.91 0.95
C SER A 55 21.47 26.88 2.38
N GLU A 56 20.20 26.53 2.52
CA GLU A 56 19.60 26.11 3.79
C GLU A 56 19.94 24.65 4.04
N VAL A 57 20.54 24.36 5.19
CA VAL A 57 21.06 23.02 5.49
C VAL A 57 20.62 22.54 6.86
N SER A 58 20.19 21.28 6.94
CA SER A 58 19.96 20.59 8.21
C SER A 58 20.65 19.23 8.23
N ILE A 59 21.33 18.93 9.33
CA ILE A 59 21.95 17.61 9.56
C ILE A 59 20.87 16.67 10.08
N ILE A 60 20.70 15.54 9.40
CA ILE A 60 19.74 14.51 9.79
C ILE A 60 20.41 13.53 10.75
N THR A 61 19.72 13.24 11.84
CA THR A 61 20.12 12.32 12.90
C THR A 61 19.04 11.27 13.12
N SER A 62 19.32 10.24 13.91
CA SER A 62 18.34 9.18 14.24
C SER A 62 17.06 9.67 14.95
N LYS A 63 16.96 10.95 15.32
CA LYS A 63 15.81 11.55 16.00
C LYS A 63 14.83 12.21 15.04
N ASP A 64 15.25 12.44 13.80
CA ASP A 64 14.46 13.11 12.78
C ASP A 64 13.53 12.09 12.07
N GLU A 65 12.39 12.55 11.57
CA GLU A 65 11.38 11.68 10.96
C GLU A 65 11.93 10.94 9.73
N ASP A 66 12.65 11.66 8.86
CA ASP A 66 13.30 11.11 7.65
C ASP A 66 14.32 10.00 7.94
N ALA A 67 14.84 9.92 9.17
CA ALA A 67 15.89 8.97 9.50
C ALA A 67 15.41 7.52 9.42
N LEU A 68 14.13 7.25 9.66
CA LEU A 68 13.59 5.90 9.56
C LEU A 68 13.60 5.38 8.14
N GLU A 69 13.27 6.23 7.16
CA GLU A 69 13.29 5.84 5.75
C GLU A 69 14.71 5.51 5.30
N LEU A 70 15.67 6.37 5.65
CA LEU A 70 17.10 6.14 5.40
C LEU A 70 17.58 4.84 6.06
N LEU A 71 17.32 4.65 7.36
CA LEU A 71 17.69 3.43 8.08
C LEU A 71 17.11 2.17 7.44
N ARG A 72 15.84 2.21 6.99
CA ARG A 72 15.19 1.06 6.33
C ARG A 72 15.80 0.77 4.97
N HIS A 73 16.14 1.81 4.22
CA HIS A 73 16.79 1.69 2.94
C HIS A 73 18.18 1.04 3.06
N ASP A 74 19.02 1.54 3.96
CA ASP A 74 20.33 0.93 4.25
C ASP A 74 20.20 -0.48 4.86
N CYS A 75 19.16 -0.75 5.64
CA CYS A 75 18.91 -2.10 6.12
C CYS A 75 18.61 -3.09 4.99
N ALA A 76 17.95 -2.63 3.92
CA ALA A 76 17.73 -3.44 2.72
C ALA A 76 19.05 -3.75 2.01
N HIS A 77 19.96 -2.78 1.90
CA HIS A 77 21.29 -2.97 1.31
C HIS A 77 22.17 -3.92 2.12
N VAL A 78 22.21 -3.76 3.44
CA VAL A 78 22.87 -4.71 4.35
C VAL A 78 22.28 -6.12 4.24
N MET A 79 20.97 -6.25 4.05
CA MET A 79 20.35 -7.54 3.78
C MET A 79 20.77 -8.12 2.42
N ALA A 80 20.85 -7.30 1.37
CA ALA A 80 21.30 -7.74 0.05
C ALA A 80 22.75 -8.21 0.07
N GLU A 81 23.65 -7.47 0.73
CA GLU A 81 25.03 -7.90 0.95
C GLU A 81 25.08 -9.22 1.73
N ALA A 82 24.33 -9.34 2.83
CA ALA A 82 24.28 -10.58 3.60
C ALA A 82 23.84 -11.79 2.77
N VAL A 83 22.85 -11.58 1.89
CA VAL A 83 22.39 -12.61 0.95
C VAL A 83 23.49 -12.95 -0.06
N LYS A 84 24.18 -11.96 -0.63
CA LYS A 84 25.29 -12.20 -1.58
C LYS A 84 26.47 -12.92 -0.94
N GLU A 85 26.80 -12.62 0.32
CA GLU A 85 27.88 -13.32 1.02
C GLU A 85 27.54 -14.78 1.36
N LEU A 86 26.28 -15.06 1.71
CA LEU A 86 25.82 -16.40 2.07
C LEU A 86 25.46 -17.26 0.85
N PHE A 87 24.95 -16.62 -0.20
CA PHE A 87 24.39 -17.26 -1.40
C PHE A 87 24.87 -16.50 -2.66
N PRO A 88 26.15 -16.61 -3.04
CA PRO A 88 26.77 -15.80 -4.10
C PRO A 88 26.09 -15.94 -5.47
N GLU A 89 25.41 -17.06 -5.72
CA GLU A 89 24.66 -17.33 -6.95
C GLU A 89 23.37 -16.51 -7.11
N THR A 90 22.94 -15.84 -6.04
CA THR A 90 21.70 -15.07 -6.00
C THR A 90 21.87 -13.76 -6.77
N GLN A 91 20.88 -13.40 -7.58
CA GLN A 91 20.78 -12.08 -8.20
C GLN A 91 19.88 -11.17 -7.36
N VAL A 92 20.26 -9.91 -7.27
CA VAL A 92 19.61 -8.87 -6.47
C VAL A 92 18.84 -7.95 -7.40
N THR A 93 17.57 -7.64 -7.07
CA THR A 93 16.70 -6.89 -7.99
C THR A 93 16.29 -5.53 -7.44
N ILE A 94 15.18 -5.42 -6.72
CA ILE A 94 14.66 -4.18 -6.13
C ILE A 94 14.45 -4.34 -4.62
N GLY A 95 14.83 -3.31 -3.85
CA GLY A 95 14.72 -3.32 -2.40
C GLY A 95 14.31 -1.98 -1.78
N PRO A 96 13.05 -1.55 -1.99
CA PRO A 96 12.59 -0.29 -1.42
C PRO A 96 12.29 -0.40 0.08
N ASN A 97 12.35 0.74 0.75
CA ASN A 97 11.70 0.92 2.04
C ASN A 97 10.17 0.96 1.86
N ILE A 98 9.46 0.62 2.94
CA ILE A 98 8.01 0.69 3.06
C ILE A 98 7.66 1.30 4.42
N GLU A 99 6.40 1.69 4.62
CA GLU A 99 5.90 2.40 5.81
C GLU A 99 6.40 1.84 7.15
N ASN A 100 6.50 0.51 7.28
CA ASN A 100 6.89 -0.16 8.51
C ASN A 100 8.15 -1.04 8.37
N GLY A 101 8.94 -0.84 7.32
CA GLY A 101 10.12 -1.68 7.08
C GLY A 101 10.71 -1.56 5.69
N PHE A 102 11.12 -2.68 5.13
CA PHE A 102 11.68 -2.80 3.80
C PHE A 102 11.45 -4.21 3.26
N PHE A 103 11.68 -4.40 1.97
CA PHE A 103 11.86 -5.73 1.41
C PHE A 103 13.00 -5.72 0.39
N TYR A 104 13.41 -6.90 -0.05
CA TYR A 104 14.26 -7.05 -1.22
C TYR A 104 13.86 -8.31 -2.00
N ASP A 105 13.77 -8.18 -3.31
CA ASP A 105 13.46 -9.26 -4.24
C ASP A 105 14.75 -9.89 -4.80
N PHE A 106 14.80 -11.22 -4.78
CA PHE A 106 15.95 -12.01 -5.20
C PHE A 106 15.55 -13.04 -6.26
N SER A 107 16.36 -13.20 -7.30
CA SER A 107 16.29 -14.37 -8.18
C SER A 107 17.30 -15.41 -7.71
N ARG A 108 16.78 -16.60 -7.41
CA ARG A 108 17.58 -17.72 -6.91
C ARG A 108 16.92 -19.04 -7.27
N SER A 109 17.71 -19.98 -7.77
CA SER A 109 17.25 -21.31 -8.18
C SER A 109 16.74 -22.16 -7.00
N LYS A 110 17.44 -22.10 -5.85
CA LYS A 110 17.00 -22.75 -4.61
C LYS A 110 16.16 -21.77 -3.79
N PRO A 111 14.90 -22.11 -3.46
CA PRO A 111 14.10 -21.27 -2.58
C PRO A 111 14.73 -21.05 -1.21
N PHE A 112 14.59 -19.83 -0.69
CA PHE A 112 14.84 -19.54 0.72
C PHE A 112 13.84 -20.31 1.58
N VAL A 113 14.32 -20.76 2.73
CA VAL A 113 13.50 -21.35 3.78
C VAL A 113 13.52 -20.48 5.03
N PRO A 114 12.57 -20.61 5.97
CA PRO A 114 12.55 -19.79 7.19
C PRO A 114 13.88 -19.80 7.96
N GLU A 115 14.60 -20.93 7.96
CA GLU A 115 15.91 -21.07 8.62
C GLU A 115 17.01 -20.22 7.95
N ASP A 116 16.85 -19.87 6.67
CA ASP A 116 17.79 -18.98 5.99
C ASP A 116 17.62 -17.53 6.46
N LEU A 117 16.41 -17.10 6.87
CA LEU A 117 16.21 -15.77 7.45
C LEU A 117 17.04 -15.57 8.71
N GLU A 118 17.13 -16.59 9.58
CA GLU A 118 17.95 -16.53 10.79
C GLU A 118 19.43 -16.36 10.46
N LYS A 119 19.94 -17.09 9.45
CA LYS A 119 21.33 -16.98 9.00
C LYS A 119 21.62 -15.61 8.38
N ILE A 120 20.70 -15.10 7.55
CA ILE A 120 20.83 -13.79 6.92
C ILE A 120 20.84 -12.71 8.01
N GLU A 121 19.92 -12.76 8.98
CA GLU A 121 19.88 -11.79 10.08
C GLU A 121 21.18 -11.79 10.92
N VAL A 122 21.74 -12.98 11.20
CA VAL A 122 23.06 -13.09 11.86
C VAL A 122 24.15 -12.43 11.00
N ARG A 123 24.18 -12.70 9.69
CA ARG A 123 25.16 -12.11 8.79
C ARG A 123 24.99 -10.59 8.68
N MET A 124 23.77 -10.07 8.62
CA MET A 124 23.51 -8.62 8.67
C MET A 124 24.10 -7.98 9.92
N HIS A 125 23.96 -8.62 11.09
CA HIS A 125 24.59 -8.12 12.32
C HIS A 125 26.13 -8.18 12.29
N GLU A 126 26.71 -9.15 11.59
CA GLU A 126 28.16 -9.22 11.36
C GLU A 126 28.63 -8.07 10.46
N ILE A 127 27.93 -7.78 9.36
CA ILE A 127 28.20 -6.65 8.45
C ILE A 127 28.16 -5.31 9.20
N VAL A 128 27.08 -5.05 9.94
CA VAL A 128 26.97 -3.83 10.77
C VAL A 128 28.13 -3.71 11.77
N LYS A 129 28.63 -4.84 12.28
CA LYS A 129 29.78 -4.83 13.20
C LYS A 129 31.10 -4.54 12.49
N ARG A 130 31.23 -4.82 11.19
CA ARG A 130 32.39 -4.43 10.37
C ARG A 130 32.49 -2.92 10.18
N ASP A 131 31.35 -2.22 10.26
CA ASP A 131 31.27 -0.75 10.13
C ASP A 131 31.94 -0.26 8.83
N GLU A 132 31.51 -0.87 7.73
CA GLU A 132 32.05 -0.59 6.40
C GLU A 132 31.60 0.77 5.91
N ASP A 133 32.54 1.56 5.39
CA ASP A 133 32.24 2.85 4.77
C ASP A 133 31.32 2.64 3.55
N ILE A 134 30.29 3.47 3.46
CA ILE A 134 29.38 3.48 2.32
C ILE A 134 29.75 4.66 1.42
N SER A 135 30.01 4.38 0.14
CA SER A 135 30.47 5.39 -0.81
C SER A 135 29.65 5.38 -2.09
N ARG A 136 29.35 6.59 -2.57
CA ARG A 136 28.63 6.82 -3.83
C ARG A 136 29.63 6.95 -4.98
N GLU A 137 29.43 6.19 -6.04
CA GLU A 137 30.16 6.27 -7.30
C GLU A 137 29.18 6.61 -8.42
N VAL A 138 29.49 7.60 -9.25
CA VAL A 138 28.75 7.85 -10.50
C VAL A 138 29.48 7.15 -11.63
N ARG A 139 28.75 6.39 -12.44
CA ARG A 139 29.32 5.68 -13.60
C ARG A 139 28.59 6.02 -14.88
N ASP A 140 29.32 5.92 -15.99
CA ASP A 140 28.68 5.92 -17.29
C ASP A 140 27.68 4.75 -17.37
N ARG A 141 26.55 5.01 -18.05
CA ARG A 141 25.46 4.06 -18.14
C ARG A 141 25.89 2.75 -18.81
N SER A 142 26.66 2.82 -19.89
CA SER A 142 27.12 1.64 -20.61
C SER A 142 28.10 0.83 -19.77
N GLU A 143 29.01 1.50 -19.07
CA GLU A 143 29.95 0.86 -18.15
C GLU A 143 29.25 0.19 -16.96
N ALA A 144 28.21 0.82 -16.39
CA ALA A 144 27.43 0.24 -15.31
C ALA A 144 26.65 -1.01 -15.75
N ILE A 145 26.06 -0.98 -16.96
CA ILE A 145 25.37 -2.13 -17.55
C ILE A 145 26.34 -3.30 -17.75
N GLU A 146 27.51 -3.04 -18.35
CA GLU A 146 28.54 -4.07 -18.57
C GLU A 146 29.07 -4.63 -17.25
N TYR A 147 29.28 -3.77 -16.25
CA TYR A 147 29.69 -4.16 -14.91
C TYR A 147 28.71 -5.18 -14.31
N PHE A 148 27.42 -4.87 -14.22
CA PHE A 148 26.45 -5.79 -13.63
C PHE A 148 26.26 -7.06 -14.46
N LYS A 149 26.29 -6.98 -15.80
CA LYS A 149 26.26 -8.17 -16.66
C LYS A 149 27.46 -9.09 -16.41
N SER A 150 28.65 -8.53 -16.20
CA SER A 150 29.87 -9.31 -15.91
C SER A 150 29.80 -10.05 -14.57
N GLN A 151 29.03 -9.53 -13.60
CA GLN A 151 28.79 -10.15 -12.30
C GLN A 151 27.60 -11.11 -12.30
N GLY A 152 26.90 -11.26 -13.44
CA GLY A 152 25.69 -12.06 -13.55
C GLY A 152 24.43 -11.40 -12.97
N GLU A 153 24.46 -10.09 -12.69
CA GLU A 153 23.33 -9.32 -12.15
C GLU A 153 22.47 -8.75 -13.29
N HIS A 154 21.70 -9.61 -13.95
CA HIS A 154 20.94 -9.24 -15.15
C HIS A 154 19.82 -8.23 -14.85
N TYR A 155 19.16 -8.35 -13.70
CA TYR A 155 18.08 -7.44 -13.31
C TYR A 155 18.57 -6.00 -13.10
N LYS A 156 19.75 -5.82 -12.48
CA LYS A 156 20.34 -4.49 -12.29
C LYS A 156 20.67 -3.85 -13.63
N ALA A 157 21.24 -4.62 -14.55
CA ALA A 157 21.48 -4.16 -15.91
C ALA A 157 20.18 -3.75 -16.63
N GLU A 158 19.11 -4.56 -16.53
CA GLU A 158 17.80 -4.24 -17.12
C GLU A 158 17.20 -2.95 -16.52
N ILE A 159 17.33 -2.75 -15.20
CA ILE A 159 16.85 -1.52 -14.54
C ILE A 159 17.57 -0.31 -15.14
N ILE A 160 18.90 -0.36 -15.29
CA ILE A 160 19.69 0.76 -15.85
C ILE A 160 19.29 1.05 -17.30
N GLU A 161 19.07 0.01 -18.11
CA GLU A 161 18.58 0.15 -19.49
C GLU A 161 17.20 0.84 -19.57
N GLY A 162 16.38 0.70 -18.52
CA GLY A 162 15.06 1.31 -18.42
C GLY A 162 15.03 2.75 -17.89
N ILE A 163 16.16 3.30 -17.40
CA ILE A 163 16.22 4.68 -16.93
C ILE A 163 16.09 5.63 -18.14
N PRO A 164 15.16 6.59 -18.16
CA PRO A 164 14.98 7.47 -19.33
C PRO A 164 16.05 8.56 -19.42
N GLY A 165 16.32 9.01 -20.65
CA GLY A 165 17.16 10.19 -20.94
C GLY A 165 18.58 10.09 -20.37
N ASP A 166 19.11 11.26 -19.97
CA ASP A 166 20.47 11.43 -19.46
C ASP A 166 20.53 11.40 -17.91
N GLU A 167 19.55 10.76 -17.25
CA GLU A 167 19.58 10.61 -15.79
C GLU A 167 20.86 9.89 -15.33
N GLU A 168 21.46 10.43 -14.26
CA GLU A 168 22.71 9.95 -13.67
C GLU A 168 22.54 8.54 -13.08
N VAL A 169 23.52 7.67 -13.35
CA VAL A 169 23.58 6.32 -12.79
C VAL A 169 24.56 6.30 -11.63
N SER A 170 24.03 6.32 -10.41
CA SER A 170 24.81 6.16 -9.19
C SER A 170 24.77 4.74 -8.66
N LEU A 171 25.94 4.29 -8.19
CA LEU A 171 26.15 3.03 -7.51
C LEU A 171 26.62 3.31 -6.09
N TYR A 172 26.19 2.50 -5.14
CA TYR A 172 26.65 2.54 -3.76
C TYR A 172 27.46 1.31 -3.45
N ARG A 173 28.66 1.53 -2.91
CA ARG A 173 29.56 0.48 -2.45
C ARG A 173 29.54 0.43 -0.92
N GLN A 174 29.37 -0.77 -0.38
CA GLN A 174 29.60 -1.09 1.04
C GLN A 174 30.43 -2.37 1.10
N GLY A 175 31.66 -2.27 1.61
CA GLY A 175 32.62 -3.36 1.50
C GLY A 175 32.85 -3.78 0.03
N ASP A 176 32.68 -5.07 -0.25
CA ASP A 176 32.79 -5.65 -1.60
C ASP A 176 31.47 -5.62 -2.38
N PHE A 177 30.35 -5.30 -1.72
CA PHE A 177 29.04 -5.22 -2.35
C PHE A 177 28.83 -3.88 -3.03
N ILE A 178 28.34 -3.91 -4.27
CA ILE A 178 27.96 -2.72 -5.04
C ILE A 178 26.52 -2.88 -5.50
N ASP A 179 25.71 -1.87 -5.25
CA ASP A 179 24.31 -1.84 -5.67
C ASP A 179 23.98 -0.59 -6.49
N LEU A 180 23.00 -0.72 -7.39
CA LEU A 180 22.41 0.39 -8.10
C LEU A 180 21.39 1.07 -7.19
N CYS A 181 21.66 2.32 -6.80
CA CYS A 181 20.72 3.12 -6.04
C CYS A 181 20.95 4.63 -6.26
N ARG A 182 19.87 5.41 -6.16
CA ARG A 182 19.94 6.88 -6.18
C ARG A 182 20.44 7.47 -4.85
N GLY A 183 20.23 6.74 -3.76
CA GLY A 183 20.49 7.19 -2.39
C GLY A 183 19.43 8.18 -1.89
N PRO A 184 19.71 8.87 -0.77
CA PRO A 184 20.97 8.79 -0.01
C PRO A 184 21.10 7.52 0.84
N HIS A 185 22.31 7.31 1.36
CA HIS A 185 22.68 6.23 2.26
C HIS A 185 23.31 6.74 3.57
N LEU A 186 23.34 5.88 4.57
CA LEU A 186 24.14 6.08 5.79
C LEU A 186 25.63 6.21 5.44
N PRO A 187 26.45 6.88 6.28
CA PRO A 187 27.89 7.03 5.98
C PRO A 187 28.68 5.73 6.20
N SER A 188 28.17 4.80 7.02
CA SER A 188 28.75 3.46 7.21
C SER A 188 27.69 2.46 7.66
N THR A 189 27.95 1.16 7.43
CA THR A 189 27.02 0.09 7.84
C THR A 189 26.84 0.02 9.36
N GLY A 190 27.80 0.50 10.16
CA GLY A 190 27.67 0.53 11.61
C GLY A 190 26.68 1.56 12.14
N LYS A 191 26.36 2.62 11.37
CA LYS A 191 25.32 3.59 11.73
C LYS A 191 23.91 3.00 11.74
N LEU A 192 23.69 1.91 11.01
CA LEU A 192 22.40 1.22 10.97
C LEU A 192 21.98 0.71 12.36
N GLY A 193 22.95 0.38 13.21
CA GLY A 193 22.70 -0.16 14.53
C GLY A 193 22.11 -1.57 14.48
N LYS A 194 21.40 -1.99 15.54
CA LYS A 194 20.95 -3.39 15.74
C LYS A 194 19.44 -3.53 15.84
N ALA A 195 18.71 -2.51 15.41
CA ALA A 195 17.27 -2.41 15.61
C ALA A 195 16.50 -2.82 14.35
N PHE A 196 16.83 -3.99 13.81
CA PHE A 196 16.14 -4.59 12.68
C PHE A 196 15.77 -6.05 12.93
N LYS A 197 14.80 -6.55 12.16
CA LYS A 197 14.30 -7.93 12.23
C LYS A 197 13.81 -8.37 10.85
N LEU A 198 14.23 -9.54 10.37
CA LEU A 198 13.62 -10.18 9.20
C LEU A 198 12.32 -10.87 9.63
N THR A 199 11.27 -10.74 8.82
CA THR A 199 9.90 -11.09 9.22
C THR A 199 9.30 -12.25 8.43
N LYS A 200 9.24 -12.15 7.10
CA LYS A 200 8.58 -13.17 6.27
C LYS A 200 9.19 -13.27 4.87
N LEU A 201 8.98 -14.44 4.27
CA LEU A 201 9.23 -14.71 2.86
C LEU A 201 7.92 -14.59 2.07
N ALA A 202 7.99 -14.06 0.86
CA ALA A 202 6.89 -14.04 -0.10
C ALA A 202 7.41 -14.27 -1.52
N GLY A 203 6.50 -14.60 -2.45
CA GLY A 203 6.78 -14.55 -3.89
C GLY A 203 6.37 -13.20 -4.46
N ALA A 204 7.15 -12.69 -5.40
CA ALA A 204 6.81 -11.53 -6.21
C ALA A 204 7.10 -11.85 -7.68
N TYR A 205 6.39 -11.22 -8.61
CA TYR A 205 6.72 -11.37 -10.03
C TYR A 205 7.48 -10.15 -10.52
N TRP A 206 8.49 -10.36 -11.36
CA TRP A 206 9.26 -9.26 -11.92
C TRP A 206 8.36 -8.23 -12.62
N ARG A 207 8.52 -6.95 -12.28
CA ARG A 207 7.65 -5.81 -12.69
C ARG A 207 6.15 -6.01 -12.40
N GLY A 208 5.79 -6.91 -11.49
CA GLY A 208 4.39 -7.21 -11.14
C GLY A 208 3.61 -8.00 -12.19
N ASP A 209 4.26 -8.47 -13.26
CA ASP A 209 3.61 -9.28 -14.30
C ASP A 209 3.76 -10.77 -14.02
N SER A 210 2.63 -11.44 -13.77
CA SER A 210 2.56 -12.90 -13.53
C SER A 210 3.14 -13.78 -14.64
N LYS A 211 3.42 -13.24 -15.83
CA LYS A 211 4.09 -13.95 -16.93
C LYS A 211 5.61 -13.97 -16.80
N ASN A 212 6.17 -13.10 -15.96
CA ASN A 212 7.61 -13.00 -15.75
C ASN A 212 8.09 -13.99 -14.68
N GLU A 213 9.42 -14.04 -14.49
CA GLU A 213 10.03 -14.85 -13.44
C GLU A 213 9.49 -14.50 -12.05
N MET A 214 9.20 -15.55 -11.28
CA MET A 214 8.83 -15.42 -9.88
C MET A 214 10.10 -15.25 -9.03
N LEU A 215 10.22 -14.07 -8.43
CA LEU A 215 11.26 -13.70 -7.48
C LEU A 215 10.85 -14.07 -6.06
N GLN A 216 11.85 -14.13 -5.19
CA GLN A 216 11.69 -14.41 -3.78
C GLN A 216 11.92 -13.13 -2.98
N ARG A 217 10.89 -12.67 -2.30
CA ARG A 217 10.88 -11.45 -1.50
C ARG A 217 11.18 -11.76 -0.05
N ILE A 218 12.20 -11.12 0.51
CA ILE A 218 12.46 -11.11 1.95
C ILE A 218 11.97 -9.79 2.53
N TYR A 219 11.07 -9.85 3.52
CA TYR A 219 10.61 -8.67 4.26
C TYR A 219 11.39 -8.50 5.56
N GLY A 220 11.71 -7.25 5.89
CA GLY A 220 12.30 -6.86 7.17
C GLY A 220 11.69 -5.57 7.71
N THR A 221 11.98 -5.28 8.97
CA THR A 221 11.66 -4.01 9.61
C THR A 221 12.91 -3.43 10.27
N CYS A 222 13.05 -2.11 10.26
CA CYS A 222 14.18 -1.40 10.86
C CYS A 222 13.68 -0.12 11.55
N TRP A 223 14.26 0.18 12.71
CA TRP A 223 13.89 1.27 13.61
C TRP A 223 15.12 1.99 14.14
N ALA A 224 14.96 3.21 14.65
CA ALA A 224 16.08 3.98 15.20
C ALA A 224 16.66 3.34 16.46
N ASP A 225 15.85 2.61 17.23
CA ASP A 225 16.30 1.93 18.43
C ASP A 225 15.56 0.62 18.74
N LYS A 226 16.13 -0.17 19.67
CA LYS A 226 15.58 -1.47 20.07
C LYS A 226 14.23 -1.38 20.80
N LYS A 227 13.93 -0.24 21.44
CA LYS A 227 12.66 -0.03 22.14
C LYS A 227 11.53 0.11 21.12
N GLN A 228 11.75 0.90 20.07
CA GLN A 228 10.83 1.04 18.94
C GLN A 228 10.62 -0.30 18.23
N LEU A 229 11.70 -1.03 17.90
CA LEU A 229 11.59 -2.36 17.30
C LEU A 229 10.75 -3.31 18.17
N LYS A 230 11.03 -3.37 19.48
CA LYS A 230 10.27 -4.24 20.40
C LYS A 230 8.79 -3.84 20.47
N ALA A 231 8.48 -2.54 20.48
CA ALA A 231 7.11 -2.06 20.47
C ALA A 231 6.38 -2.47 19.19
N TYR A 232 7.01 -2.33 18.03
CA TYR A 232 6.46 -2.75 16.75
C TYR A 232 6.21 -4.27 16.70
N LEU A 233 7.21 -5.09 17.09
CA LEU A 233 7.05 -6.54 17.10
C LEU A 233 5.93 -7.00 18.05
N HIS A 234 5.79 -6.33 19.20
CA HIS A 234 4.68 -6.61 20.11
C HIS A 234 3.32 -6.24 19.51
N MET A 235 3.22 -5.10 18.81
CA MET A 235 2.01 -4.70 18.09
C MET A 235 1.64 -5.73 17.01
N VAL A 236 2.61 -6.22 16.24
CA VAL A 236 2.39 -7.26 15.21
C VAL A 236 1.90 -8.55 15.85
N GLU A 237 2.52 -9.00 16.95
CA GLU A 237 2.09 -10.20 17.69
C GLU A 237 0.64 -10.06 18.21
N GLU A 238 0.29 -8.88 18.73
CA GLU A 238 -1.08 -8.59 19.18
C GLU A 238 -2.07 -8.54 18.00
N ALA A 239 -1.67 -8.01 16.85
CA ALA A 239 -2.49 -8.00 15.64
C ALA A 239 -2.75 -9.44 15.12
N GLU A 240 -1.73 -10.29 15.08
CA GLU A 240 -1.86 -11.70 14.68
C GLU A 240 -2.80 -12.50 15.59
N LYS A 241 -2.84 -12.20 16.90
CA LYS A 241 -3.80 -12.79 17.84
C LYS A 241 -5.26 -12.42 17.51
N ARG A 242 -5.48 -11.31 16.81
CA ARG A 242 -6.81 -10.76 16.48
C ARG A 242 -7.18 -10.96 15.01
N ASP A 243 -6.36 -11.69 14.25
CA ASP A 243 -6.62 -12.00 12.85
C ASP A 243 -7.89 -12.87 12.70
N HIS A 244 -8.88 -12.40 11.94
CA HIS A 244 -10.16 -13.10 11.74
C HIS A 244 -10.00 -14.47 11.09
N ARG A 245 -8.92 -14.73 10.36
CA ARG A 245 -8.64 -16.04 9.74
C ARG A 245 -8.22 -17.06 10.79
N ARG A 246 -7.41 -16.62 11.77
CA ARG A 246 -7.02 -17.42 12.92
C ARG A 246 -8.21 -17.66 13.83
N LEU A 247 -8.89 -16.60 14.25
CA LEU A 247 -10.09 -16.69 15.10
C LEU A 247 -11.20 -17.50 14.44
N GLY A 248 -11.44 -17.28 13.14
CA GLY A 248 -12.42 -18.02 12.36
C GLY A 248 -12.19 -19.53 12.37
N ARG A 249 -10.92 -19.96 12.30
CA ARG A 249 -10.52 -21.36 12.42
C ARG A 249 -10.66 -21.88 13.85
N GLU A 250 -10.09 -21.18 14.83
CA GLU A 250 -10.11 -21.58 16.24
C GLU A 250 -11.54 -21.70 16.80
N MET A 251 -12.44 -20.81 16.38
CA MET A 251 -13.82 -20.77 16.83
C MET A 251 -14.77 -21.63 15.98
N GLY A 252 -14.32 -22.12 14.82
CA GLY A 252 -15.14 -22.87 13.87
C GLY A 252 -16.26 -22.02 13.24
N LEU A 253 -15.92 -20.84 12.73
CA LEU A 253 -16.86 -19.89 12.14
C LEU A 253 -17.02 -20.08 10.63
N PHE A 254 -15.91 -20.28 9.93
CA PHE A 254 -15.88 -20.45 8.48
C PHE A 254 -14.57 -21.11 8.05
N HIS A 255 -14.51 -21.51 6.78
CA HIS A 255 -13.25 -21.81 6.12
C HIS A 255 -13.29 -21.39 4.65
N LEU A 256 -12.11 -21.37 4.02
CA LEU A 256 -11.93 -21.27 2.58
C LEU A 256 -11.20 -22.53 2.10
N GLN A 257 -11.45 -22.93 0.85
CA GLN A 257 -10.79 -24.06 0.22
C GLN A 257 -10.71 -23.85 -1.30
N ASP A 258 -9.72 -24.48 -1.94
CA ASP A 258 -9.33 -24.20 -3.33
C ASP A 258 -10.44 -24.46 -4.35
N VAL A 259 -11.36 -25.39 -4.07
CA VAL A 259 -12.51 -25.68 -4.95
C VAL A 259 -13.40 -24.46 -5.19
N ALA A 260 -13.36 -23.46 -4.30
CA ALA A 260 -14.05 -22.20 -4.44
C ALA A 260 -13.19 -21.06 -3.89
N ALA A 261 -11.99 -20.88 -4.47
CA ALA A 261 -11.06 -19.83 -4.07
C ALA A 261 -11.74 -18.46 -3.99
N GLY A 262 -11.56 -17.76 -2.85
CA GLY A 262 -12.19 -16.47 -2.60
C GLY A 262 -13.69 -16.54 -2.28
N SER A 263 -14.25 -17.72 -2.02
CA SER A 263 -15.63 -17.91 -1.58
C SER A 263 -15.65 -18.61 -0.22
N VAL A 264 -16.56 -18.17 0.66
CA VAL A 264 -16.54 -18.53 2.07
C VAL A 264 -17.52 -19.66 2.35
N PHE A 265 -17.04 -20.73 2.98
CA PHE A 265 -17.88 -21.78 3.54
C PHE A 265 -18.19 -21.46 5.00
N TRP A 266 -19.37 -20.90 5.24
CA TRP A 266 -19.85 -20.56 6.57
C TRP A 266 -20.26 -21.79 7.38
N HIS A 267 -19.76 -21.91 8.60
CA HIS A 267 -20.14 -22.96 9.56
C HIS A 267 -21.31 -22.50 10.43
N PRO A 268 -22.00 -23.37 11.18
CA PRO A 268 -23.18 -22.99 11.95
C PRO A 268 -23.00 -21.77 12.89
N LYS A 269 -21.84 -21.64 13.55
CA LYS A 269 -21.53 -20.50 14.42
C LYS A 269 -21.34 -19.21 13.63
N GLY A 270 -20.50 -19.23 12.59
CA GLY A 270 -20.28 -18.06 11.74
C GLY A 270 -21.53 -17.64 10.97
N TRP A 271 -22.32 -18.61 10.50
CA TRP A 271 -23.59 -18.34 9.84
C TRP A 271 -24.64 -17.77 10.79
N THR A 272 -24.61 -18.16 12.07
CA THR A 272 -25.47 -17.53 13.08
C THR A 272 -25.06 -16.08 13.32
N LEU A 273 -23.77 -15.79 13.46
CA LEU A 273 -23.26 -14.41 13.54
C LEU A 273 -23.68 -13.58 12.31
N TYR A 274 -23.46 -14.10 11.11
CA TYR A 274 -23.81 -13.44 9.85
C TYR A 274 -25.31 -13.15 9.75
N ARG A 275 -26.17 -14.13 10.06
CA ARG A 275 -27.64 -13.93 10.04
C ARG A 275 -28.11 -12.91 11.08
N THR A 276 -27.49 -12.88 12.26
CA THR A 276 -27.81 -11.88 13.29
C THR A 276 -27.52 -10.47 12.78
N LEU A 277 -26.33 -10.24 12.21
CA LEU A 277 -25.96 -8.95 11.61
C LEU A 277 -26.88 -8.57 10.44
N ARG A 278 -27.17 -9.52 9.54
CA ARG A 278 -28.07 -9.29 8.41
C ARG A 278 -29.48 -8.90 8.87
N ASN A 279 -30.03 -9.60 9.86
CA ASN A 279 -31.36 -9.30 10.38
C ASN A 279 -31.41 -7.95 11.11
N TYR A 280 -30.33 -7.60 11.82
CA TYR A 280 -30.17 -6.28 12.41
C TYR A 280 -30.18 -5.20 11.32
N MET A 281 -29.35 -5.32 10.29
CA MET A 281 -29.31 -4.35 9.18
C MET A 281 -30.64 -4.23 8.47
N ARG A 282 -31.34 -5.35 8.22
CA ARG A 282 -32.68 -5.35 7.63
C ARG A 282 -33.64 -4.48 8.45
N ALA A 283 -33.70 -4.70 9.77
CA ALA A 283 -34.57 -3.93 10.65
C ALA A 283 -34.20 -2.44 10.71
N ARG A 284 -32.91 -2.10 10.60
CA ARG A 284 -32.44 -0.70 10.54
C ARG A 284 -32.86 -0.03 9.23
N LEU A 285 -32.70 -0.70 8.10
CA LEU A 285 -33.09 -0.22 6.77
C LEU A 285 -34.61 -0.06 6.63
N GLU A 286 -35.40 -1.02 7.10
CA GLU A 286 -36.87 -0.95 7.11
C GLU A 286 -37.37 0.26 7.91
N LYS A 287 -36.80 0.51 9.10
CA LYS A 287 -37.14 1.68 9.92
C LYS A 287 -36.76 3.00 9.24
N ALA A 288 -35.70 3.01 8.44
CA ALA A 288 -35.29 4.17 7.63
C ALA A 288 -36.07 4.30 6.30
N GLY A 289 -37.09 3.46 6.07
CA GLY A 289 -37.97 3.54 4.91
C GLY A 289 -37.41 2.90 3.64
N TYR A 290 -36.35 2.10 3.74
CA TYR A 290 -35.87 1.29 2.62
C TYR A 290 -36.81 0.11 2.35
N ARG A 291 -36.95 -0.24 1.08
CA ARG A 291 -37.72 -1.39 0.61
C ARG A 291 -36.76 -2.46 0.14
N GLU A 292 -36.73 -3.59 0.85
CA GLU A 292 -35.91 -4.73 0.44
C GLU A 292 -36.46 -5.35 -0.84
N VAL A 293 -35.59 -5.52 -1.82
CA VAL A 293 -35.83 -6.21 -3.10
C VAL A 293 -34.82 -7.34 -3.26
N ASN A 294 -34.99 -8.16 -4.30
CA ASN A 294 -34.04 -9.21 -4.65
C ASN A 294 -33.94 -9.30 -6.18
N THR A 295 -32.72 -9.25 -6.71
CA THR A 295 -32.49 -9.25 -8.16
C THR A 295 -31.69 -10.48 -8.60
N PRO A 296 -31.83 -10.92 -9.87
CA PRO A 296 -31.08 -12.05 -10.39
C PRO A 296 -29.56 -11.86 -10.27
N GLN A 297 -28.82 -12.97 -10.11
CA GLN A 297 -27.36 -12.94 -10.05
C GLN A 297 -26.70 -13.04 -11.42
N MET A 298 -27.30 -13.82 -12.32
CA MET A 298 -26.81 -14.01 -13.68
C MET A 298 -27.62 -13.11 -14.61
N VAL A 299 -26.94 -12.20 -15.32
CA VAL A 299 -27.60 -11.17 -16.12
C VAL A 299 -26.92 -11.01 -17.46
N ASP A 300 -27.73 -10.74 -18.48
CA ASP A 300 -27.30 -10.52 -19.86
C ASP A 300 -26.26 -9.39 -19.96
N ARG A 301 -25.23 -9.63 -20.77
CA ARG A 301 -24.21 -8.64 -21.18
C ARG A 301 -24.80 -7.29 -21.55
N MET A 302 -25.94 -7.28 -22.25
CA MET A 302 -26.60 -6.08 -22.71
C MET A 302 -26.90 -5.09 -21.57
N LEU A 303 -27.23 -5.57 -20.36
CA LEU A 303 -27.46 -4.67 -19.23
C LEU A 303 -26.16 -3.99 -18.79
N TRP A 304 -25.05 -4.73 -18.79
CA TRP A 304 -23.75 -4.23 -18.37
C TRP A 304 -23.19 -3.22 -19.37
N GLU A 305 -23.36 -3.46 -20.68
CA GLU A 305 -23.05 -2.51 -21.75
C GLU A 305 -23.90 -1.23 -21.61
N ALA A 306 -25.21 -1.37 -21.43
CA ALA A 306 -26.11 -0.22 -21.26
C ALA A 306 -25.78 0.61 -20.01
N SER A 307 -25.19 -0.01 -18.98
CA SER A 307 -24.74 0.68 -17.77
C SER A 307 -23.32 1.24 -17.87
N GLY A 308 -22.57 0.94 -18.94
CA GLY A 308 -21.16 1.33 -19.13
C GLY A 308 -20.16 0.54 -18.27
N HIS A 309 -20.62 -0.49 -17.54
CA HIS A 309 -19.76 -1.33 -16.70
C HIS A 309 -19.04 -2.40 -17.49
N TRP A 310 -19.56 -2.80 -18.67
CA TRP A 310 -18.90 -3.80 -19.49
C TRP A 310 -17.53 -3.32 -19.96
N GLU A 311 -17.43 -2.09 -20.45
CA GLU A 311 -16.17 -1.54 -20.97
C GLU A 311 -15.13 -1.34 -19.86
N LYS A 312 -15.58 -0.96 -18.66
CA LYS A 312 -14.71 -0.55 -17.54
C LYS A 312 -14.39 -1.66 -16.55
N PHE A 313 -15.26 -2.66 -16.41
CA PHE A 313 -15.20 -3.63 -15.31
C PHE A 313 -15.17 -5.09 -15.78
N ARG A 314 -15.28 -5.36 -17.09
CA ARG A 314 -15.35 -6.73 -17.64
C ARG A 314 -14.23 -7.65 -17.20
N GLU A 315 -13.00 -7.16 -17.09
CA GLU A 315 -11.85 -7.98 -16.67
C GLU A 315 -12.04 -8.55 -15.25
N ASN A 316 -12.82 -7.84 -14.42
CA ASN A 316 -13.16 -8.20 -13.05
C ASN A 316 -14.53 -8.90 -12.93
N MET A 317 -15.16 -9.31 -14.04
CA MET A 317 -16.44 -10.03 -14.04
C MET A 317 -16.25 -11.51 -14.36
N PHE A 318 -17.08 -12.35 -13.73
CA PHE A 318 -17.22 -13.74 -14.16
C PHE A 318 -18.28 -13.82 -15.26
N THR A 319 -17.91 -14.37 -16.41
CA THR A 319 -18.81 -14.51 -17.55
C THR A 319 -18.96 -15.98 -17.92
N THR A 320 -20.12 -16.33 -18.48
CA THR A 320 -20.39 -17.62 -19.10
C THR A 320 -21.14 -17.41 -20.38
N GLU A 321 -21.00 -18.34 -21.31
CA GLU A 321 -21.76 -18.35 -22.55
C GLU A 321 -22.82 -19.44 -22.44
N VAL A 322 -24.06 -19.09 -22.76
CA VAL A 322 -25.18 -20.02 -22.85
C VAL A 322 -25.83 -19.77 -24.20
N GLU A 323 -25.77 -20.79 -25.06
CA GLU A 323 -26.15 -20.67 -26.48
C GLU A 323 -25.34 -19.54 -27.15
N ASP A 324 -26.02 -18.53 -27.71
CA ASP A 324 -25.42 -17.36 -28.36
C ASP A 324 -25.46 -16.11 -27.45
N THR A 325 -25.74 -16.27 -26.15
CA THR A 325 -25.83 -15.17 -25.19
C THR A 325 -24.71 -15.23 -24.15
N VAL A 326 -24.04 -14.10 -23.96
CA VAL A 326 -23.06 -13.92 -22.90
C VAL A 326 -23.79 -13.44 -21.64
N LEU A 327 -23.67 -14.21 -20.58
CA LEU A 327 -24.16 -13.85 -19.26
C LEU A 327 -22.99 -13.52 -18.33
N ALA A 328 -23.23 -12.64 -17.37
CA ALA A 328 -22.27 -12.34 -16.33
C ALA A 328 -22.90 -12.45 -14.95
N LEU A 329 -22.13 -12.96 -13.99
CA LEU A 329 -22.46 -12.80 -12.57
C LEU A 329 -22.35 -11.32 -12.22
N LYS A 330 -23.37 -10.78 -11.55
CA LYS A 330 -23.40 -9.38 -11.18
C LYS A 330 -22.22 -9.00 -10.28
N PRO A 331 -21.40 -7.99 -10.65
CA PRO A 331 -20.35 -7.46 -9.78
C PRO A 331 -20.87 -6.41 -8.78
N MET A 332 -22.12 -5.98 -8.96
CA MET A 332 -22.85 -4.96 -8.18
C MET A 332 -24.36 -5.05 -8.47
N ASN A 333 -25.20 -4.47 -7.62
CA ASN A 333 -26.66 -4.55 -7.76
C ASN A 333 -27.29 -3.40 -8.58
N CYS A 334 -26.57 -2.29 -8.74
CA CYS A 334 -27.09 -1.02 -9.26
C CYS A 334 -27.89 -1.17 -10.57
N PRO A 335 -27.36 -1.81 -11.64
CA PRO A 335 -28.07 -1.91 -12.91
C PRO A 335 -29.38 -2.71 -12.81
N CYS A 336 -29.45 -3.66 -11.89
CA CYS A 336 -30.65 -4.47 -11.65
C CYS A 336 -31.72 -3.67 -10.88
N HIS A 337 -31.32 -2.82 -9.93
CA HIS A 337 -32.25 -1.93 -9.21
C HIS A 337 -32.87 -0.91 -10.18
N VAL A 338 -32.08 -0.42 -11.15
CA VAL A 338 -32.60 0.43 -12.24
C VAL A 338 -33.67 -0.31 -13.06
N GLN A 339 -33.54 -1.62 -13.30
CA GLN A 339 -34.60 -2.37 -13.99
C GLN A 339 -35.89 -2.43 -13.19
N ILE A 340 -35.82 -2.54 -11.85
CA ILE A 340 -36.99 -2.45 -10.98
C ILE A 340 -37.60 -1.05 -11.05
N PHE A 341 -36.79 0.00 -10.93
CA PHE A 341 -37.26 1.39 -11.01
C PHE A 341 -37.95 1.72 -12.34
N LYS A 342 -37.48 1.13 -13.44
CA LYS A 342 -38.08 1.28 -14.78
C LYS A 342 -39.44 0.57 -14.92
N GLN A 343 -39.81 -0.33 -13.99
CA GLN A 343 -41.12 -0.96 -14.03
C GLN A 343 -42.19 -0.02 -13.46
N GLY A 344 -43.08 0.43 -14.33
CA GLY A 344 -44.19 1.31 -13.96
C GLY A 344 -43.91 2.78 -14.25
N ILE A 345 -44.78 3.65 -13.74
CA ILE A 345 -44.68 5.10 -13.90
C ILE A 345 -44.42 5.69 -12.50
N THR A 346 -43.28 6.35 -12.34
CA THR A 346 -42.90 7.03 -11.10
C THR A 346 -43.25 8.51 -11.16
N SER A 347 -44.03 9.01 -10.22
CA SER A 347 -44.28 10.45 -10.03
C SER A 347 -43.16 11.08 -9.20
N TYR A 348 -42.93 12.39 -9.37
CA TYR A 348 -42.07 13.17 -8.47
C TYR A 348 -42.53 13.09 -6.99
N ARG A 349 -43.82 12.79 -6.76
CA ARG A 349 -44.40 12.61 -5.41
C ARG A 349 -44.04 11.28 -4.77
N ASP A 350 -43.64 10.29 -5.56
CA ASP A 350 -43.23 8.98 -5.08
C ASP A 350 -41.74 8.98 -4.66
N LEU A 351 -40.99 10.03 -5.05
CA LEU A 351 -39.59 10.22 -4.68
C LEU A 351 -39.46 10.86 -3.29
N PRO A 352 -38.49 10.44 -2.46
CA PRO A 352 -37.43 9.49 -2.78
C PRO A 352 -37.85 8.01 -2.63
N ILE A 353 -37.44 7.17 -3.57
CA ILE A 353 -37.59 5.71 -3.51
C ILE A 353 -36.26 5.10 -3.05
N ARG A 354 -36.28 4.42 -1.91
CA ARG A 354 -35.10 3.75 -1.33
C ARG A 354 -35.21 2.24 -1.52
N MET A 355 -34.41 1.66 -2.42
CA MET A 355 -34.37 0.21 -2.64
C MET A 355 -33.14 -0.36 -1.94
N ALA A 356 -33.32 -1.40 -1.14
CA ALA A 356 -32.22 -2.12 -0.49
C ALA A 356 -32.18 -3.57 -0.97
N GLU A 357 -31.01 -4.18 -1.01
CA GLU A 357 -30.85 -5.60 -1.32
C GLU A 357 -29.63 -6.14 -0.58
N PHE A 358 -29.81 -7.26 0.13
CA PHE A 358 -28.67 -8.06 0.58
C PHE A 358 -28.13 -8.87 -0.61
N GLY A 359 -27.55 -8.15 -1.56
CA GLY A 359 -27.28 -8.62 -2.91
C GLY A 359 -25.98 -9.41 -3.00
N SER A 360 -26.09 -10.65 -3.46
CA SER A 360 -24.93 -11.51 -3.67
C SER A 360 -24.26 -11.21 -5.01
N CYS A 361 -23.05 -10.68 -4.92
CA CYS A 361 -22.24 -10.21 -6.04
C CYS A 361 -20.94 -11.02 -6.15
N HIS A 362 -20.36 -11.01 -7.35
CA HIS A 362 -19.09 -11.67 -7.63
C HIS A 362 -18.13 -10.77 -8.40
N ARG A 363 -16.87 -10.75 -7.97
CA ARG A 363 -15.76 -10.04 -8.65
C ARG A 363 -14.61 -11.00 -8.87
N ASN A 364 -14.04 -11.00 -10.07
CA ASN A 364 -12.90 -11.83 -10.45
C ASN A 364 -11.58 -11.25 -9.92
N GLU A 365 -11.49 -11.13 -8.59
CA GLU A 365 -10.28 -10.63 -7.92
C GLU A 365 -9.08 -11.56 -8.22
N PRO A 366 -7.87 -10.99 -8.41
CA PRO A 366 -6.64 -11.77 -8.53
C PRO A 366 -6.45 -12.70 -7.33
N SER A 367 -6.01 -13.93 -7.56
CA SER A 367 -5.85 -14.94 -6.49
C SER A 367 -4.91 -14.48 -5.38
N GLY A 368 -3.84 -13.74 -5.71
CA GLY A 368 -2.90 -13.18 -4.75
C GLY A 368 -3.46 -12.05 -3.87
N ALA A 369 -4.59 -11.44 -4.26
CA ALA A 369 -5.23 -10.38 -3.48
C ALA A 369 -6.23 -10.92 -2.43
N LEU A 370 -6.60 -12.21 -2.50
CA LEU A 370 -7.62 -12.79 -1.63
C LEU A 370 -7.12 -12.88 -0.18
N HIS A 371 -7.95 -12.45 0.77
CA HIS A 371 -7.55 -12.37 2.18
C HIS A 371 -8.71 -12.66 3.15
N GLY A 372 -8.87 -13.94 3.53
CA GLY A 372 -9.91 -14.35 4.49
C GLY A 372 -11.30 -13.85 4.08
N LEU A 373 -11.97 -13.10 4.98
CA LEU A 373 -13.23 -12.39 4.72
C LEU A 373 -13.06 -10.94 4.22
N MET A 374 -11.85 -10.35 4.26
CA MET A 374 -11.64 -8.94 3.91
C MET A 374 -11.65 -8.71 2.40
N ARG A 375 -11.11 -9.67 1.63
CA ARG A 375 -11.07 -9.61 0.17
C ARG A 375 -11.41 -10.96 -0.42
N VAL A 376 -12.59 -11.04 -1.05
CA VAL A 376 -13.25 -12.26 -1.52
C VAL A 376 -13.79 -12.04 -2.93
N ARG A 377 -13.97 -13.13 -3.67
CA ARG A 377 -14.61 -13.13 -4.99
C ARG A 377 -16.12 -13.14 -4.90
N ALA A 378 -16.68 -13.78 -3.89
CA ALA A 378 -18.12 -13.85 -3.65
C ALA A 378 -18.46 -13.14 -2.35
N PHE A 379 -19.33 -12.13 -2.41
CA PHE A 379 -19.71 -11.33 -1.25
C PHE A 379 -21.18 -10.93 -1.31
N VAL A 380 -21.70 -10.50 -0.17
CA VAL A 380 -23.05 -9.96 -0.04
C VAL A 380 -22.93 -8.61 0.63
N GLN A 381 -23.41 -7.57 -0.04
CA GLN A 381 -23.49 -6.23 0.53
C GLN A 381 -24.89 -6.00 1.06
N ASP A 382 -25.02 -5.22 2.13
CA ASP A 382 -26.23 -4.50 2.52
C ASP A 382 -26.46 -3.29 1.61
N ASP A 383 -26.51 -3.56 0.30
CA ASP A 383 -26.51 -2.56 -0.76
C ASP A 383 -27.85 -1.83 -0.84
N ALA A 384 -27.82 -0.58 -1.26
CA ALA A 384 -29.03 0.19 -1.48
C ALA A 384 -28.85 1.31 -2.51
N HIS A 385 -29.92 1.59 -3.25
CA HIS A 385 -29.98 2.66 -4.24
C HIS A 385 -31.18 3.55 -3.94
N ILE A 386 -30.91 4.85 -3.82
CA ILE A 386 -31.92 5.88 -3.60
C ILE A 386 -32.15 6.60 -4.93
N PHE A 387 -33.38 6.49 -5.43
CA PHE A 387 -33.85 7.28 -6.57
C PHE A 387 -34.52 8.53 -6.02
N CYS A 388 -33.96 9.69 -6.31
CA CYS A 388 -34.41 10.98 -5.80
C CYS A 388 -34.21 12.07 -6.87
N THR A 389 -34.80 13.25 -6.65
CA THR A 389 -34.55 14.44 -7.49
C THR A 389 -33.24 15.12 -7.08
N GLU A 390 -32.69 15.98 -7.95
CA GLU A 390 -31.42 16.69 -7.67
C GLU A 390 -31.48 17.49 -6.35
N ASP A 391 -32.61 18.11 -6.04
CA ASP A 391 -32.82 18.89 -4.80
C ASP A 391 -32.91 18.02 -3.53
N GLN A 392 -33.13 16.71 -3.66
CA GLN A 392 -33.21 15.76 -2.56
C GLN A 392 -31.87 15.11 -2.20
N ILE A 393 -30.83 15.27 -3.03
CA ILE A 393 -29.53 14.59 -2.83
C ILE A 393 -28.94 14.90 -1.46
N THR A 394 -28.91 16.18 -1.07
CA THR A 394 -28.30 16.60 0.20
C THR A 394 -29.06 16.01 1.40
N SER A 395 -30.39 16.07 1.41
CA SER A 395 -31.20 15.58 2.54
C SER A 395 -31.16 14.05 2.65
N GLU A 396 -31.16 13.32 1.54
CA GLU A 396 -31.03 11.87 1.53
C GLU A 396 -29.62 11.41 1.98
N THR A 397 -28.58 12.13 1.57
CA THR A 397 -27.21 11.87 2.02
C THR A 397 -27.09 12.05 3.53
N GLN A 398 -27.66 13.12 4.09
CA GLN A 398 -27.69 13.35 5.54
C GLN A 398 -28.44 12.27 6.31
N ALA A 399 -29.60 11.84 5.79
CA ALA A 399 -30.37 10.75 6.38
C ALA A 399 -29.57 9.44 6.38
N PHE A 400 -28.85 9.16 5.30
CA PHE A 400 -27.95 8.00 5.22
C PHE A 400 -26.78 8.11 6.21
N CYS A 401 -26.07 9.24 6.27
CA CYS A 401 -24.97 9.42 7.23
C CYS A 401 -25.44 9.23 8.68
N THR A 402 -26.61 9.76 9.03
CA THR A 402 -27.22 9.56 10.36
C THR A 402 -27.50 8.08 10.63
N LEU A 403 -28.03 7.35 9.64
CA LEU A 403 -28.27 5.91 9.74
C LEU A 403 -26.96 5.13 9.91
N LEU A 404 -25.94 5.45 9.12
CA LEU A 404 -24.63 4.82 9.15
C LEU A 404 -23.95 4.98 10.51
N LEU A 405 -23.89 6.22 11.03
CA LEU A 405 -23.25 6.51 12.32
C LEU A 405 -23.96 5.83 13.48
N SER A 406 -25.29 5.76 13.44
CA SER A 406 -26.04 5.04 14.46
C SER A 406 -25.89 3.52 14.34
N VAL A 407 -25.56 2.98 13.16
CA VAL A 407 -25.17 1.56 13.03
C VAL A 407 -23.78 1.32 13.61
N TYR A 408 -22.81 2.19 13.30
CA TYR A 408 -21.45 2.12 13.83
C TYR A 408 -21.42 2.20 15.36
N LYS A 409 -22.18 3.13 15.94
CA LYS A 409 -22.35 3.24 17.38
C LYS A 409 -22.89 1.97 18.03
N ASP A 410 -23.93 1.36 17.46
CA ASP A 410 -24.51 0.11 17.98
C ASP A 410 -23.53 -1.07 17.90
N LEU A 411 -22.59 -1.04 16.95
CA LEU A 411 -21.52 -2.04 16.78
C LEU A 411 -20.23 -1.72 17.56
N GLY A 412 -20.18 -0.58 18.26
CA GLY A 412 -19.04 -0.16 19.07
C GLY A 412 -17.89 0.52 18.29
N PHE A 413 -18.15 1.03 17.09
CA PHE A 413 -17.19 1.85 16.34
C PHE A 413 -17.36 3.32 16.72
N GLU A 414 -16.46 3.83 17.56
CA GLU A 414 -16.50 5.22 18.07
C GLU A 414 -15.63 6.18 17.24
N ASP A 415 -14.50 5.70 16.71
CA ASP A 415 -13.55 6.49 15.92
C ASP A 415 -13.79 6.27 14.42
N VAL A 416 -14.45 7.24 13.78
CA VAL A 416 -14.82 7.18 12.36
C VAL A 416 -14.22 8.38 11.63
N VAL A 417 -13.41 8.11 10.62
CA VAL A 417 -12.85 9.11 9.70
C VAL A 417 -13.58 9.02 8.37
N VAL A 418 -13.98 10.17 7.81
CA VAL A 418 -14.69 10.22 6.54
C VAL A 418 -13.75 10.68 5.43
N GLN A 419 -13.38 9.77 4.54
CA GLN A 419 -12.59 10.14 3.36
C GLN A 419 -13.49 10.57 2.20
N PHE A 420 -13.20 11.74 1.64
CA PHE A 420 -13.84 12.22 0.41
C PHE A 420 -13.06 11.73 -0.82
N SER A 421 -13.73 10.98 -1.70
CA SER A 421 -13.18 10.59 -3.02
C SER A 421 -13.75 11.50 -4.10
N ASP A 422 -12.89 12.20 -4.84
CA ASP A 422 -13.25 13.08 -5.94
C ASP A 422 -13.25 12.37 -7.30
N ARG A 423 -13.54 13.12 -8.37
CA ARG A 423 -13.61 12.58 -9.73
C ARG A 423 -12.29 11.91 -10.17
N PRO A 424 -12.33 10.66 -10.66
CA PRO A 424 -11.14 10.00 -11.20
C PRO A 424 -10.84 10.46 -12.64
N GLU A 425 -9.62 10.20 -13.13
CA GLU A 425 -9.24 10.50 -14.54
C GLU A 425 -10.20 9.86 -15.55
N VAL A 426 -10.54 8.58 -15.34
CA VAL A 426 -11.49 7.84 -16.18
C VAL A 426 -12.87 7.89 -15.55
N ARG A 427 -13.74 8.77 -16.05
CA ARG A 427 -15.09 8.99 -15.52
C ARG A 427 -16.18 9.07 -16.59
N ALA A 428 -17.43 9.10 -16.16
CA ALA A 428 -18.61 9.32 -17.00
C ALA A 428 -19.39 10.54 -16.47
N GLY A 429 -20.15 11.20 -17.34
CA GLY A 429 -20.86 12.46 -17.02
C GLY A 429 -20.05 13.71 -17.35
N THR A 430 -20.68 14.87 -17.26
CA THR A 430 -20.05 16.17 -17.54
C THR A 430 -19.40 16.75 -16.28
N ASP A 431 -18.50 17.72 -16.45
CA ASP A 431 -17.85 18.40 -15.33
C ASP A 431 -18.86 19.07 -14.42
N GLU A 432 -19.92 19.65 -14.97
CA GLU A 432 -20.96 20.30 -14.19
C GLU A 432 -21.75 19.32 -13.31
N THR A 433 -21.94 18.08 -13.78
CA THR A 433 -22.58 17.03 -12.96
C THR A 433 -21.66 16.62 -11.80
N TRP A 434 -20.36 16.50 -12.07
CA TRP A 434 -19.37 16.19 -11.03
C TRP A 434 -19.23 17.34 -10.02
N ASP A 435 -19.18 18.59 -10.47
CA ASP A 435 -19.10 19.76 -9.60
C ASP A 435 -20.29 19.78 -8.62
N LYS A 436 -21.51 19.55 -9.13
CA LYS A 436 -22.71 19.45 -8.30
C LYS A 436 -22.64 18.30 -7.31
N ALA A 437 -22.25 17.10 -7.75
CA ALA A 437 -22.21 15.91 -6.91
C ALA A 437 -21.15 16.03 -5.81
N GLU A 438 -19.95 16.50 -6.15
CA GLU A 438 -18.86 16.73 -5.21
C GLU A 438 -19.25 17.79 -4.18
N GLN A 439 -19.86 18.91 -4.59
CA GLN A 439 -20.32 19.93 -3.66
C GLN A 439 -21.41 19.39 -2.72
N ALA A 440 -22.41 18.67 -3.24
CA ALA A 440 -23.47 18.10 -2.42
C ALA A 440 -22.94 17.12 -1.36
N LEU A 441 -21.95 16.30 -1.73
CA LEU A 441 -21.27 15.37 -0.82
C LEU A 441 -20.42 16.10 0.23
N ARG A 442 -19.69 17.16 -0.17
CA ARG A 442 -18.93 17.99 0.78
C ARG A 442 -19.85 18.66 1.80
N ASP A 443 -20.95 19.25 1.34
CA ASP A 443 -21.94 19.92 2.21
C ASP A 443 -22.60 18.93 3.19
N ALA A 444 -22.91 17.72 2.72
CA ALA A 444 -23.45 16.67 3.58
C ALA A 444 -22.42 16.20 4.61
N THR A 445 -21.15 16.03 4.20
CA THR A 445 -20.06 15.59 5.07
C THR A 445 -19.76 16.62 6.16
N ALA A 446 -19.67 17.91 5.81
CA ALA A 446 -19.42 18.99 6.77
C ALA A 446 -20.48 19.05 7.90
N GLN A 447 -21.72 18.64 7.60
CA GLN A 447 -22.81 18.61 8.57
C GLN A 447 -22.78 17.39 9.50
N THR A 448 -22.02 16.35 9.17
CA THR A 448 -21.85 15.20 10.08
C THR A 448 -21.02 15.53 11.31
N GLY A 449 -20.21 16.60 11.26
CA GLY A 449 -19.30 16.99 12.33
C GLY A 449 -18.16 16.01 12.57
N LEU A 450 -17.92 15.09 11.64
CA LEU A 450 -16.84 14.10 11.70
C LEU A 450 -15.53 14.68 11.17
N GLU A 451 -14.43 14.08 11.58
CA GLU A 451 -13.11 14.35 11.02
C GLU A 451 -13.06 13.84 9.57
N THR A 452 -12.66 14.73 8.66
CA THR A 452 -12.61 14.50 7.20
C THR A 452 -11.19 14.50 6.67
#